data_AF-A0A820FJF4-F1
#
_entry.id   AF-A0A820FJF4-F1
#
_cell.length_a   1.000
_cell.length_b   1.000
_cell.length_c   1.000
_cell.angle_alpha   90.00
_cell.angle_beta   90.00
_cell.angle_gamma   90.00
#
_symmetry.space_group_name_H-M   'P 1'
#
loop_
_entity.id
_entity.type
_entity.pdbx_description
1 polymer ?
#
loop_
_entity_poly.entity_id
_entity_poly.type
_entity_poly.pdbx_seq_one_letter_code
_entity_poly.pdbx_strand_id
1 'polypeptide(L)'
;MITASHNPEQDNGVKLIDPYGEMLDQTWEVYANNLSMLDDDIHVLWDYLETLMTQLNIQPHDEAIVAIAYDTRQSSPLLASILKRAAQALYTTIMDFELMTTPQLHYAVRCYNDDGQYGHYTEAGYFDKLCTAFQNLLEMTPTTQRLEPLAVDAANGIGAMKLAYMRQTLAKFIQIEIFNDGTRGHLNDKCGADYVKLYQKTPEGLPLASYTKYCSIDGDADRLIYFFMDKNQQFRLLDGDRFSVLFASFLSIKLNEAKLFDDVKIGVIQTAYANGSSTNYIVNTMKVPVACVPTGVKHLHHKALDYDIGIYFEANGHGTIIFSDDLKSKIKLAIDDPNRTMEERLAANQIRAFINIINETVGDAIADLLATEVILSILHLNLEGWL
;
A
#
# COMPACT_ATOMS: atom_id res chain seq x y z
N MET A 1 13.73 2.95 -4.45
CA MET A 1 13.60 2.71 -3.00
C MET A 1 14.78 1.88 -2.50
N ILE A 2 15.45 2.28 -1.42
CA ILE A 2 16.49 1.45 -0.76
C ILE A 2 15.88 0.83 0.50
N THR A 3 15.66 -0.48 0.45
CA THR A 3 15.08 -1.26 1.54
C THR A 3 15.20 -2.75 1.23
N ALA A 4 15.14 -3.58 2.27
CA ALA A 4 14.84 -5.01 2.14
C ALA A 4 13.53 -5.43 2.85
N SER A 5 12.59 -4.50 3.08
CA SER A 5 11.24 -4.81 3.59
C SER A 5 11.29 -5.68 4.85
N HIS A 6 10.62 -6.83 4.87
CA HIS A 6 10.56 -7.83 5.93
C HIS A 6 11.89 -8.56 6.26
N ASN A 7 12.96 -8.42 5.45
CA ASN A 7 14.22 -9.10 5.71
C ASN A 7 14.87 -8.68 7.05
N PRO A 8 15.77 -9.53 7.62
CA PRO A 8 16.59 -9.18 8.78
C PRO A 8 17.36 -7.88 8.63
N GLU A 9 17.63 -7.17 9.73
CA GLU A 9 18.24 -5.83 9.77
C GLU A 9 19.57 -5.70 8.99
N GLN A 10 20.39 -6.75 8.97
CA GLN A 10 21.69 -6.74 8.29
C GLN A 10 21.61 -6.74 6.76
N ASP A 11 20.47 -7.13 6.19
CA ASP A 11 20.25 -7.13 4.74
C ASP A 11 19.90 -5.71 4.26
N ASN A 12 20.00 -5.48 2.95
CA ASN A 12 19.38 -4.31 2.31
C ASN A 12 19.15 -4.63 0.82
N GLY A 13 18.47 -3.73 0.11
CA GLY A 13 18.15 -3.91 -1.29
C GLY A 13 17.83 -2.59 -1.97
N VAL A 14 17.68 -2.64 -3.29
CA VAL A 14 17.23 -1.51 -4.10
C VAL A 14 16.10 -1.98 -5.03
N LYS A 15 15.00 -1.23 -5.05
CA LYS A 15 13.85 -1.43 -5.94
C LYS A 15 13.73 -0.21 -6.86
N LEU A 16 13.49 -0.46 -8.15
CA LEU A 16 13.20 0.57 -9.16
C LEU A 16 11.68 0.74 -9.32
N ILE A 17 11.26 1.98 -9.52
CA ILE A 17 9.86 2.42 -9.59
C ILE A 17 9.70 3.20 -10.89
N ASP A 18 8.73 2.81 -11.69
CA ASP A 18 8.41 3.44 -12.97
C ASP A 18 7.53 4.70 -12.80
N PRO A 19 7.35 5.52 -13.85
CA PRO A 19 6.82 6.88 -13.72
C PRO A 19 5.44 7.01 -13.07
N TYR A 20 4.55 6.02 -13.22
CA TYR A 20 3.22 6.04 -12.59
C TYR A 20 3.19 5.40 -11.20
N GLY A 21 4.36 5.17 -10.60
CA GLY A 21 4.53 4.58 -9.27
C GLY A 21 4.40 3.05 -9.28
N GLU A 22 4.35 2.41 -10.44
CA GLU A 22 4.37 0.96 -10.60
C GLU A 22 5.79 0.40 -10.43
N MET A 23 5.88 -0.91 -10.22
CA MET A 23 7.17 -1.58 -10.21
C MET A 23 7.78 -1.59 -11.62
N LEU A 24 9.12 -1.52 -11.71
CA LEU A 24 9.87 -1.57 -12.98
C LEU A 24 9.31 -2.63 -13.95
N ASP A 25 9.12 -2.23 -15.22
CA ASP A 25 8.79 -3.14 -16.31
C ASP A 25 9.71 -4.37 -16.32
N GLN A 26 9.12 -5.56 -16.43
CA GLN A 26 9.86 -6.83 -16.40
C GLN A 26 10.91 -6.93 -17.51
N THR A 27 10.68 -6.31 -18.66
CA THR A 27 11.63 -6.28 -19.77
C THR A 27 12.91 -5.52 -19.40
N TRP A 28 12.88 -4.64 -18.38
CA TRP A 28 14.04 -3.90 -17.91
C TRP A 28 14.83 -4.60 -16.79
N GLU A 29 14.26 -5.63 -16.14
CA GLU A 29 14.95 -6.38 -15.08
C GLU A 29 16.24 -7.04 -15.57
N VAL A 30 16.24 -7.54 -16.81
CA VAL A 30 17.42 -8.15 -17.42
C VAL A 30 18.58 -7.17 -17.53
N TYR A 31 18.30 -5.89 -17.82
CA TYR A 31 19.33 -4.87 -17.94
C TYR A 31 19.95 -4.54 -16.58
N ALA A 32 19.14 -4.44 -15.53
CA ALA A 32 19.61 -4.24 -14.16
C ALA A 32 20.43 -5.44 -13.66
N ASN A 33 19.97 -6.66 -13.92
CA ASN A 33 20.69 -7.89 -13.56
C ASN A 33 22.05 -7.96 -14.26
N ASN A 34 22.09 -7.74 -15.57
CA ASN A 34 23.34 -7.75 -16.33
C ASN A 34 24.31 -6.67 -15.85
N LEU A 35 23.81 -5.46 -15.58
CA LEU A 35 24.63 -4.37 -15.03
C LEU A 35 25.26 -4.76 -13.68
N SER A 36 24.51 -5.44 -12.82
CA SER A 36 25.00 -5.89 -11.50
C SER A 36 26.04 -7.02 -11.55
N MET A 37 26.15 -7.71 -12.69
CA MET A 37 27.08 -8.83 -12.91
C MET A 37 28.36 -8.43 -13.64
N LEU A 38 28.50 -7.16 -14.05
CA LEU A 38 29.70 -6.68 -14.71
C LEU A 38 30.90 -6.73 -13.75
N ASP A 39 32.08 -6.96 -14.33
CA ASP A 39 33.34 -6.78 -13.60
C ASP A 39 33.49 -5.30 -13.18
N ASP A 40 34.18 -5.07 -12.06
CA ASP A 40 34.47 -3.73 -11.54
C ASP A 40 35.57 -3.04 -12.38
N ASP A 41 35.26 -2.78 -13.65
CA ASP A 41 36.10 -2.13 -14.65
C ASP A 41 35.28 -1.06 -15.39
N ILE A 42 35.82 0.17 -15.42
CA ILE A 42 35.13 1.32 -16.01
C ILE A 42 34.91 1.20 -17.53
N HIS A 43 35.81 0.51 -18.24
CA HIS A 43 35.68 0.29 -19.68
C HIS A 43 34.58 -0.72 -19.97
N VAL A 44 34.51 -1.80 -19.19
CA VAL A 44 33.43 -2.80 -19.30
C VAL A 44 32.07 -2.16 -19.01
N LEU A 45 31.99 -1.33 -17.98
CA LEU A 45 30.77 -0.57 -17.67
C LEU A 45 30.37 0.36 -18.82
N TRP A 46 31.33 1.14 -19.35
CA TRP A 46 31.04 2.08 -20.43
C TRP A 46 30.59 1.41 -21.72
N ASP A 47 31.27 0.34 -22.14
CA ASP A 47 30.91 -0.43 -23.34
C ASP A 47 29.50 -1.03 -23.23
N TYR A 48 29.14 -1.51 -22.04
CA TYR A 48 27.80 -2.01 -21.75
C TYR A 48 26.75 -0.89 -21.84
N LEU A 49 27.00 0.26 -21.21
CA LEU A 49 26.09 1.41 -21.25
C LEU A 49 25.91 1.96 -22.68
N GLU A 50 26.98 2.06 -23.47
CA GLU A 50 26.90 2.51 -24.87
C GLU A 50 26.08 1.54 -25.73
N THR A 51 26.27 0.24 -25.53
CA THR A 51 25.46 -0.80 -26.17
C THR A 51 24.00 -0.66 -25.79
N LEU A 52 23.71 -0.48 -24.50
CA LEU A 52 22.35 -0.34 -23.99
C LEU A 52 21.66 0.92 -24.52
N MET A 53 22.35 2.06 -24.50
CA MET A 53 21.83 3.32 -25.06
C MET A 53 21.49 3.18 -26.54
N THR A 54 22.34 2.50 -27.31
CA THR A 54 22.09 2.24 -28.74
C THR A 54 20.89 1.31 -28.95
N GLN A 55 20.81 0.21 -28.19
CA GLN A 55 19.73 -0.76 -28.31
C GLN A 55 18.36 -0.20 -27.92
N LEU A 56 18.33 0.62 -26.86
CA LEU A 56 17.11 1.23 -26.32
C LEU A 56 16.81 2.61 -26.90
N ASN A 57 17.64 3.11 -27.83
CA ASN A 57 17.53 4.43 -28.42
C ASN A 57 17.49 5.57 -27.38
N ILE A 58 18.26 5.43 -26.30
CA ILE A 58 18.38 6.42 -25.23
C ILE A 58 19.38 7.49 -25.67
N GLN A 59 19.01 8.76 -25.59
CA GLN A 59 19.94 9.85 -25.90
C GLN A 59 20.74 10.24 -24.64
N PRO A 60 22.07 10.38 -24.73
CA PRO A 60 22.93 10.69 -23.58
C PRO A 60 22.75 12.12 -23.03
N HIS A 61 21.96 12.96 -23.71
CA HIS A 61 21.70 14.34 -23.33
C HIS A 61 20.26 14.59 -22.89
N ASP A 62 19.43 13.54 -22.81
CA ASP A 62 18.10 13.67 -22.26
C ASP A 62 18.20 14.00 -20.77
N GLU A 63 17.34 14.91 -20.30
CA GLU A 63 17.27 15.23 -18.88
C GLU A 63 16.79 14.00 -18.10
N ALA A 64 17.62 13.51 -17.19
CA ALA A 64 17.28 12.39 -16.31
C ALA A 64 17.02 12.89 -14.89
N ILE A 65 15.88 12.48 -14.34
CA ILE A 65 15.47 12.80 -12.97
C ILE A 65 15.16 11.49 -12.24
N VAL A 66 15.77 11.27 -11.07
CA VAL A 66 15.55 10.07 -10.26
C VAL A 66 15.18 10.47 -8.84
N ALA A 67 14.02 9.98 -8.38
CA ALA A 67 13.59 10.08 -7.00
C ALA A 67 14.21 8.97 -6.15
N ILE A 68 14.74 9.32 -4.98
CA ILE A 68 15.29 8.35 -4.04
C ILE A 68 14.76 8.57 -2.62
N ALA A 69 14.57 7.46 -1.94
CA ALA A 69 14.29 7.41 -0.51
C ALA A 69 14.75 6.04 0.03
N TYR A 70 14.83 5.93 1.34
CA TYR A 70 15.34 4.76 2.03
C TYR A 70 14.69 4.52 3.40
N ASP A 71 14.72 3.28 3.86
CA ASP A 71 14.21 2.88 5.18
C ASP A 71 15.21 3.18 6.32
N THR A 72 14.92 2.67 7.54
CA THR A 72 15.74 2.89 8.74
C THR A 72 16.97 1.99 8.87
N ARG A 73 17.29 1.13 7.89
CA ARG A 73 18.45 0.23 8.00
C ARG A 73 19.75 1.01 8.12
N GLN A 74 20.68 0.50 8.92
CA GLN A 74 21.98 1.14 9.15
C GLN A 74 22.78 1.37 7.86
N SER A 75 22.65 0.47 6.88
CA SER A 75 23.33 0.56 5.57
C SER A 75 22.66 1.51 4.59
N SER A 76 21.40 1.93 4.82
CA SER A 76 20.62 2.73 3.89
C SER A 76 21.25 4.09 3.54
N PRO A 77 21.75 4.90 4.49
CA PRO A 77 22.40 6.17 4.17
C PRO A 77 23.66 6.01 3.30
N LEU A 78 24.45 4.95 3.54
CA LEU A 78 25.64 4.66 2.75
C LEU A 78 25.26 4.29 1.31
N LEU A 79 24.30 3.39 1.13
CA LEU A 79 23.81 2.99 -0.20
C LEU A 79 23.21 4.16 -0.96
N ALA A 80 22.45 5.03 -0.28
CA ALA A 80 21.92 6.26 -0.87
C ALA A 80 23.05 7.19 -1.35
N SER A 81 24.13 7.32 -0.57
CA SER A 81 25.29 8.13 -0.97
C SER A 81 26.00 7.58 -2.21
N ILE A 82 26.07 6.26 -2.36
CA ILE A 82 26.67 5.60 -3.53
C ILE A 82 25.80 5.85 -4.77
N LEU A 83 24.48 5.68 -4.66
CA LEU A 83 23.54 5.97 -5.75
C LEU A 83 23.63 7.44 -6.18
N LYS A 84 23.65 8.39 -5.24
CA LYS A 84 23.81 9.83 -5.53
C LYS A 84 25.10 10.11 -6.31
N ARG A 85 26.21 9.45 -5.97
CA ARG A 85 27.49 9.59 -6.70
C ARG A 85 27.39 9.04 -8.12
N ALA A 86 26.74 7.89 -8.31
CA ALA A 86 26.52 7.31 -9.64
C ALA A 86 25.64 8.23 -10.50
N ALA A 87 24.54 8.74 -9.94
CA ALA A 87 23.67 9.70 -10.62
C ALA A 87 24.40 10.99 -11.01
N GLN A 88 25.25 11.52 -10.12
CA GLN A 88 26.08 12.69 -10.43
C GLN A 88 27.06 12.43 -11.58
N ALA A 89 27.66 11.24 -11.64
CA ALA A 89 28.54 10.85 -12.73
C ALA A 89 27.81 10.74 -14.08
N LEU A 90 26.50 10.47 -14.06
CA LEU A 90 25.62 10.38 -15.22
C LEU A 90 24.81 11.67 -15.46
N TYR A 91 25.19 12.79 -14.85
CA TYR A 91 24.49 14.09 -14.98
C TYR A 91 22.98 14.02 -14.69
N THR A 92 22.57 13.10 -13.81
CA THR A 92 21.18 12.88 -13.43
C THR A 92 20.81 13.77 -12.24
N THR A 93 19.67 14.46 -12.33
CA THR A 93 19.08 15.22 -11.23
C THR A 93 18.48 14.26 -10.20
N ILE A 94 18.81 14.44 -8.92
CA ILE A 94 18.27 13.63 -7.83
C ILE A 94 17.21 14.41 -7.06
N MET A 95 16.04 13.81 -6.89
CA MET A 95 15.05 14.21 -5.88
C MET A 95 15.24 13.31 -4.65
N ASP A 96 15.90 13.85 -3.64
CA ASP A 96 16.26 13.11 -2.42
C ASP A 96 15.25 13.36 -1.31
N PHE A 97 14.48 12.33 -0.99
CA PHE A 97 13.47 12.37 0.07
C PHE A 97 13.95 11.77 1.39
N GLU A 98 15.18 11.26 1.45
CA GLU A 98 15.77 10.61 2.62
C GLU A 98 14.88 9.48 3.18
N LEU A 99 14.38 9.63 4.40
CA LEU A 99 13.61 8.60 5.10
C LEU A 99 12.15 8.59 4.63
N MET A 100 11.72 7.52 3.96
CA MET A 100 10.32 7.29 3.59
C MET A 100 9.94 5.82 3.76
N THR A 101 8.65 5.52 3.85
CA THR A 101 8.14 4.18 3.58
C THR A 101 8.25 3.87 2.09
N THR A 102 8.19 2.59 1.70
CA THR A 102 8.14 2.22 0.28
C THR A 102 6.96 2.91 -0.44
N PRO A 103 5.72 2.87 0.10
CA PRO A 103 4.57 3.51 -0.55
C PRO A 103 4.68 5.03 -0.71
N GLN A 104 5.34 5.73 0.22
CA GLN A 104 5.56 7.17 0.13
C GLN A 104 6.41 7.54 -1.09
N LEU A 105 7.45 6.75 -1.41
CA LEU A 105 8.27 7.00 -2.60
C LEU A 105 7.49 6.70 -3.89
N HIS A 106 6.72 5.61 -3.93
CA HIS A 106 5.86 5.30 -5.08
C HIS A 106 4.82 6.41 -5.33
N TYR A 107 4.21 6.94 -4.26
CA TYR A 107 3.32 8.09 -4.31
C TYR A 107 4.02 9.35 -4.86
N ALA A 108 5.20 9.69 -4.35
CA ALA A 108 5.95 10.86 -4.79
C ALA A 108 6.32 10.78 -6.28
N VAL A 109 6.76 9.61 -6.76
CA VAL A 109 7.07 9.37 -8.17
C VAL A 109 5.84 9.59 -9.06
N ARG A 110 4.69 8.99 -8.71
CA ARG A 110 3.45 9.18 -9.48
C ARG A 110 3.02 10.65 -9.51
N CYS A 111 2.96 11.30 -8.35
CA CYS A 111 2.53 12.69 -8.24
C CYS A 111 3.45 13.67 -8.98
N TYR A 112 4.72 13.33 -9.12
CA TYR A 112 5.66 14.14 -9.90
C TYR A 112 5.37 14.00 -11.41
N ASN A 113 5.14 12.79 -11.90
CA ASN A 113 4.99 12.51 -13.33
C ASN A 113 3.58 12.76 -13.89
N ASP A 114 2.55 12.91 -13.03
CA ASP A 114 1.18 13.21 -13.46
C ASP A 114 0.78 14.68 -13.26
N ASP A 115 1.76 15.57 -13.12
CA ASP A 115 1.60 17.01 -12.87
C ASP A 115 0.78 17.32 -11.61
N GLY A 116 0.87 16.44 -10.60
CA GLY A 116 0.20 16.58 -9.32
C GLY A 116 -1.29 16.24 -9.33
N GLN A 117 -1.78 15.58 -10.38
CA GLN A 117 -3.17 15.14 -10.47
C GLN A 117 -3.52 14.09 -9.40
N TYR A 118 -2.61 13.19 -9.07
CA TYR A 118 -2.80 12.22 -7.99
C TYR A 118 -2.60 12.80 -6.60
N GLY A 119 -1.93 13.95 -6.49
CA GLY A 119 -1.63 14.62 -5.22
C GLY A 119 -0.34 15.42 -5.29
N HIS A 120 0.06 16.03 -4.17
CA HIS A 120 1.35 16.73 -4.07
C HIS A 120 2.47 15.75 -3.75
N TYR A 121 3.55 15.72 -4.52
CA TYR A 121 4.67 14.76 -4.43
C TYR A 121 5.53 14.86 -3.16
N THR A 122 5.12 15.66 -2.16
CA THR A 122 5.83 15.83 -0.90
C THR A 122 5.32 14.87 0.16
N GLU A 123 6.12 14.64 1.21
CA GLU A 123 5.67 13.86 2.36
C GLU A 123 4.43 14.47 3.03
N ALA A 124 4.39 15.81 3.17
CA ALA A 124 3.20 16.49 3.66
C ALA A 124 1.98 16.23 2.76
N GLY A 125 2.16 16.27 1.44
CA GLY A 125 1.11 15.96 0.47
C GLY A 125 0.54 14.56 0.62
N TYR A 126 1.40 13.56 0.87
CA TYR A 126 0.97 12.19 1.16
C TYR A 126 0.08 12.15 2.41
N PHE A 127 0.52 12.74 3.51
CA PHE A 127 -0.25 12.75 4.76
C PHE A 127 -1.56 13.52 4.63
N ASP A 128 -1.53 14.69 3.99
CA ASP A 128 -2.70 15.54 3.79
C ASP A 128 -3.75 14.84 2.96
N LYS A 129 -3.35 14.16 1.86
CA LYS A 129 -4.25 13.37 1.02
C LYS A 129 -4.95 12.29 1.83
N LEU A 130 -4.18 11.43 2.52
CA LEU A 130 -4.74 10.31 3.27
C LEU A 130 -5.62 10.76 4.44
N CYS A 131 -5.13 11.70 5.24
CA CYS A 131 -5.88 12.20 6.40
C CYS A 131 -7.16 12.90 5.97
N THR A 132 -7.11 13.76 4.95
CA THR A 132 -8.29 14.48 4.46
C THR A 132 -9.32 13.51 3.88
N ALA A 133 -8.90 12.51 3.11
CA ALA A 133 -9.80 11.51 2.55
C ALA A 133 -10.47 10.66 3.64
N PHE A 134 -9.70 10.23 4.65
CA PHE A 134 -10.19 9.50 5.82
C PHE A 134 -11.20 10.32 6.64
N GLN A 135 -10.89 11.59 6.91
CA GLN A 135 -11.77 12.51 7.64
C GLN A 135 -13.08 12.73 6.90
N ASN A 136 -13.00 13.04 5.60
CA ASN A 136 -14.18 13.25 4.76
C ASN A 136 -15.09 12.02 4.77
N LEU A 137 -14.52 10.81 4.65
CA LEU A 137 -15.31 9.59 4.62
C LEU A 137 -16.02 9.31 5.96
N LEU A 138 -15.34 9.56 7.09
CA LEU A 138 -15.95 9.45 8.42
C LEU A 138 -17.05 10.47 8.64
N GLU A 139 -16.83 11.73 8.27
CA GLU A 139 -17.80 12.81 8.48
C GLU A 139 -19.05 12.66 7.59
N MET A 140 -18.92 11.99 6.43
CA MET A 140 -20.04 11.59 5.59
C MET A 140 -20.82 10.37 6.12
N THR A 141 -20.34 9.74 7.18
CA THR A 141 -20.97 8.55 7.74
C THR A 141 -21.70 8.95 9.03
N PRO A 142 -22.95 8.50 9.25
CA PRO A 142 -23.71 8.79 10.48
C PRO A 142 -23.18 8.01 11.71
N THR A 143 -21.88 8.07 11.96
CA THR A 143 -21.23 7.48 13.14
C THR A 143 -20.89 8.60 14.13
N THR A 144 -21.57 8.60 15.28
CA THR A 144 -21.35 9.58 16.36
C THR A 144 -20.22 9.19 17.32
N GLN A 145 -19.58 8.03 17.11
CA GLN A 145 -18.57 7.49 18.00
C GLN A 145 -17.17 7.59 17.38
N ARG A 146 -16.22 8.01 18.22
CA ARG A 146 -14.79 7.85 17.97
C ARG A 146 -14.51 6.36 17.69
N LEU A 147 -13.67 6.08 16.71
CA LEU A 147 -13.26 4.71 16.39
C LEU A 147 -12.55 4.09 17.60
N GLU A 148 -12.67 2.77 17.73
CA GLU A 148 -11.99 2.01 18.78
C GLU A 148 -10.47 2.24 18.70
N PRO A 149 -9.75 2.30 19.84
CA PRO A 149 -8.30 2.38 19.85
C PRO A 149 -7.66 1.21 19.10
N LEU A 150 -6.57 1.51 18.39
CA LEU A 150 -5.80 0.55 17.62
C LEU A 150 -4.37 0.49 18.16
N ALA A 151 -3.91 -0.72 18.51
CA ALA A 151 -2.53 -0.99 18.86
C ALA A 151 -1.75 -1.45 17.62
N VAL A 152 -0.75 -0.69 17.21
CA VAL A 152 0.04 -0.93 16.00
C VAL A 152 1.43 -1.40 16.39
N ASP A 153 1.77 -2.61 15.99
CA ASP A 153 3.15 -3.08 15.94
C ASP A 153 3.83 -2.55 14.67
N ALA A 154 4.78 -1.63 14.86
CA ALA A 154 5.45 -0.95 13.77
C ALA A 154 6.79 -1.57 13.34
N ALA A 155 7.03 -2.83 13.73
CA ALA A 155 8.17 -3.66 13.32
C ALA A 155 9.57 -3.06 13.59
N ASN A 156 9.67 -2.05 14.45
CA ASN A 156 10.84 -1.21 14.63
C ASN A 156 11.31 -0.53 13.32
N GLY A 157 10.40 -0.37 12.36
CA GLY A 157 10.67 0.15 11.01
C GLY A 157 10.26 1.60 10.80
N ILE A 158 10.43 2.06 9.56
CA ILE A 158 10.17 3.47 9.19
C ILE A 158 8.70 3.86 9.37
N GLY A 159 7.77 2.91 9.24
CA GLY A 159 6.34 3.12 9.44
C GLY A 159 5.98 3.66 10.83
N ALA A 160 6.76 3.33 11.88
CA ALA A 160 6.57 3.87 13.22
C ALA A 160 6.65 5.40 13.25
N MET A 161 7.69 5.95 12.61
CA MET A 161 7.94 7.38 12.52
C MET A 161 6.82 8.08 11.74
N LYS A 162 6.36 7.48 10.63
CA LYS A 162 5.34 8.07 9.77
C LYS A 162 3.96 8.07 10.43
N LEU A 163 3.59 6.97 11.08
CA LEU A 163 2.36 6.91 11.88
C LEU A 163 2.40 7.89 13.07
N ALA A 164 3.55 8.06 13.72
CA ALA A 164 3.70 9.02 14.81
C ALA A 164 3.44 10.46 14.36
N TYR A 165 3.84 10.82 13.13
CA TYR A 165 3.54 12.11 12.52
C TYR A 165 2.03 12.29 12.30
N MET A 166 1.36 11.29 11.73
CA MET A 166 -0.09 11.34 11.46
C MET A 166 -0.95 11.29 12.74
N ARG A 167 -0.42 10.73 13.84
CA ARG A 167 -1.16 10.49 15.08
C ARG A 167 -1.88 11.73 15.62
N GLN A 168 -1.27 12.92 15.53
CA GLN A 168 -1.90 14.14 16.02
C GLN A 168 -3.12 14.53 15.17
N THR A 169 -3.00 14.44 13.85
CA THR A 169 -4.08 14.73 12.90
C THR A 169 -5.24 13.73 13.03
N LEU A 170 -4.92 12.47 13.34
CA LEU A 170 -5.91 11.39 13.47
C LEU A 170 -6.54 11.29 14.86
N ALA A 171 -5.96 11.90 15.89
CA ALA A 171 -6.34 11.70 17.30
C ALA A 171 -7.83 11.97 17.60
N LYS A 172 -8.46 12.91 16.87
CA LYS A 172 -9.90 13.22 16.97
C LYS A 172 -10.77 12.03 16.58
N PHE A 173 -10.31 11.19 15.66
CA PHE A 173 -11.08 10.12 15.02
C PHE A 173 -10.72 8.74 15.57
N ILE A 174 -9.43 8.47 15.75
CA ILE A 174 -8.89 7.18 16.22
C ILE A 174 -7.70 7.40 17.16
N GLN A 175 -7.61 6.58 18.21
CA GLN A 175 -6.43 6.52 19.07
C GLN A 175 -5.48 5.44 18.56
N ILE A 176 -4.32 5.85 18.04
CA ILE A 176 -3.28 4.94 17.58
C ILE A 176 -2.18 4.86 18.62
N GLU A 177 -1.98 3.67 19.18
CA GLU A 177 -0.89 3.34 20.10
C GLU A 177 0.18 2.56 19.34
N ILE A 178 1.37 3.16 19.20
CA ILE A 178 2.47 2.60 18.41
C ILE A 178 3.41 1.85 19.35
N PHE A 179 3.67 0.59 19.03
CA PHE A 179 4.62 -0.30 19.68
C PHE A 179 5.68 -0.72 18.68
N ASN A 180 6.81 -1.24 19.18
CA ASN A 180 7.97 -1.60 18.35
C ASN A 180 8.29 -0.44 17.40
N ASP A 181 8.60 0.71 17.98
CA ASP A 181 8.73 2.00 17.28
C ASP A 181 10.16 2.32 16.85
N GLY A 182 11.08 1.37 17.02
CA GLY A 182 12.51 1.54 16.72
C GLY A 182 13.31 2.17 17.88
N THR A 183 12.68 2.52 19.00
CA THR A 183 13.41 3.03 20.18
C THR A 183 14.08 1.92 20.98
N ARG A 184 13.50 0.71 20.97
CA ARG A 184 13.97 -0.47 21.67
C ARG A 184 13.65 -1.70 20.83
N GLY A 185 14.67 -2.42 20.38
CA GLY A 185 14.52 -3.64 19.56
C GLY A 185 15.17 -3.50 18.19
N HIS A 186 15.10 -4.58 17.42
CA HIS A 186 15.69 -4.69 16.09
C HIS A 186 14.58 -4.74 15.02
N LEU A 187 14.91 -4.25 13.82
CA LEU A 187 14.00 -4.23 12.67
C LEU A 187 13.50 -5.65 12.35
N ASN A 188 12.18 -5.83 12.30
CA ASN A 188 11.49 -7.11 12.04
C ASN A 188 11.84 -8.27 13.02
N ASP A 189 12.54 -8.00 14.14
CA ASP A 189 12.93 -9.06 15.07
C ASP A 189 11.77 -9.44 15.99
N LYS A 190 11.16 -10.59 15.69
CA LYS A 190 10.01 -11.15 16.41
C LYS A 190 8.78 -10.22 16.49
N CYS A 191 8.66 -9.36 15.50
CA CYS A 191 7.58 -8.42 15.29
C CYS A 191 7.38 -8.17 13.79
N GLY A 192 6.35 -7.41 13.46
CA GLY A 192 5.99 -7.04 12.10
C GLY A 192 5.06 -8.03 11.40
N ALA A 193 4.49 -7.58 10.28
CA ALA A 193 3.46 -8.31 9.54
C ALA A 193 3.88 -9.73 9.16
N ASP A 194 5.12 -9.91 8.68
CA ASP A 194 5.65 -11.21 8.26
C ASP A 194 5.77 -12.20 9.43
N TYR A 195 6.28 -11.74 10.58
CA TYR A 195 6.35 -12.56 11.80
C TYR A 195 4.95 -13.02 12.25
N VAL A 196 3.99 -12.10 12.29
CA VAL A 196 2.62 -12.42 12.70
C VAL A 196 1.97 -13.40 11.72
N LYS A 197 2.16 -13.20 10.41
CA LYS A 197 1.62 -14.10 9.38
C LYS A 197 2.22 -15.50 9.47
N LEU A 198 3.55 -15.61 9.60
CA LEU A 198 4.26 -16.89 9.60
C LEU A 198 4.02 -17.69 10.88
N TYR A 199 4.07 -17.03 12.04
CA TYR A 199 4.01 -17.73 13.33
C TYR A 199 2.62 -17.72 13.97
N GLN A 200 1.66 -16.93 13.44
CA GLN A 200 0.28 -16.81 13.93
C GLN A 200 0.20 -16.62 15.45
N LYS A 201 1.01 -15.67 15.93
CA LYS A 201 1.09 -15.30 17.34
C LYS A 201 1.40 -13.82 17.47
N THR A 202 1.19 -13.30 18.67
CA THR A 202 1.43 -11.88 18.97
C THR A 202 2.93 -11.54 18.92
N PRO A 203 3.28 -10.36 18.37
CA PRO A 203 4.63 -9.80 18.43
C PRO A 203 5.18 -9.68 19.86
N GLU A 204 6.50 -9.74 20.03
CA GLU A 204 7.12 -9.32 21.29
C GLU A 204 6.91 -7.80 21.50
N GLY A 205 6.74 -7.37 22.76
CA GLY A 205 6.58 -5.95 23.11
C GLY A 205 5.14 -5.42 23.16
N LEU A 206 4.15 -6.17 22.66
CA LEU A 206 2.75 -5.75 22.70
C LEU A 206 2.06 -6.16 24.02
N PRO A 207 1.26 -5.27 24.65
CA PRO A 207 0.45 -5.63 25.80
C PRO A 207 -0.70 -6.53 25.34
N LEU A 208 -0.79 -7.74 25.90
CA LEU A 208 -1.89 -8.66 25.59
C LEU A 208 -3.14 -8.28 26.38
N ALA A 209 -4.18 -7.88 25.66
CA ALA A 209 -5.51 -7.65 26.19
C ALA A 209 -6.55 -8.32 25.28
N SER A 210 -7.59 -8.87 25.90
CA SER A 210 -8.67 -9.53 25.17
C SER A 210 -9.45 -8.50 24.37
N TYR A 211 -9.84 -8.83 23.15
CA TYR A 211 -10.64 -7.94 22.28
C TYR A 211 -9.98 -6.62 21.92
N THR A 212 -8.68 -6.44 22.19
CA THR A 212 -7.93 -5.32 21.65
C THR A 212 -7.70 -5.53 20.16
N LYS A 213 -7.89 -4.47 19.39
CA LYS A 213 -7.61 -4.43 17.98
C LYS A 213 -6.12 -4.23 17.77
N TYR A 214 -5.48 -5.20 17.13
CA TYR A 214 -4.07 -5.12 16.79
C TYR A 214 -3.87 -5.17 15.28
N CYS A 215 -2.86 -4.47 14.82
CA CYS A 215 -2.28 -4.70 13.52
C CYS A 215 -0.76 -4.64 13.58
N SER A 216 -0.11 -5.33 12.65
CA SER A 216 1.32 -5.24 12.39
C SER A 216 1.56 -4.76 10.98
N ILE A 217 2.47 -3.79 10.84
CA ILE A 217 3.05 -3.41 9.56
C ILE A 217 4.45 -4.05 9.42
N ASP A 218 5.01 -4.13 8.23
CA ASP A 218 6.40 -4.58 8.05
C ASP A 218 7.41 -3.41 8.01
N GLY A 219 8.70 -3.74 7.89
CA GLY A 219 9.80 -2.79 8.08
C GLY A 219 9.76 -1.55 7.19
N ASP A 220 9.27 -1.65 5.95
CA ASP A 220 9.09 -0.54 4.99
C ASP A 220 7.62 -0.13 4.79
N ALA A 221 6.71 -0.70 5.58
CA ALA A 221 5.26 -0.42 5.63
C ALA A 221 4.52 -0.64 4.31
N ASP A 222 4.86 -1.70 3.56
CA ASP A 222 4.14 -2.14 2.35
C ASP A 222 3.19 -3.32 2.60
N ARG A 223 3.20 -3.89 3.81
CA ARG A 223 2.29 -4.96 4.25
C ARG A 223 1.55 -4.62 5.53
N LEU A 224 0.30 -5.04 5.60
CA LEU A 224 -0.55 -4.92 6.77
C LEU A 224 -1.18 -6.25 7.16
N ILE A 225 -1.15 -6.59 8.44
CA ILE A 225 -1.85 -7.75 9.01
C ILE A 225 -2.63 -7.29 10.23
N TYR A 226 -3.90 -7.69 10.34
CA TYR A 226 -4.69 -7.51 11.54
C TYR A 226 -4.78 -8.81 12.34
N PHE A 227 -4.97 -8.69 13.65
CA PHE A 227 -5.22 -9.83 14.51
C PHE A 227 -5.87 -9.41 15.84
N PHE A 228 -6.42 -10.40 16.54
CA PHE A 228 -6.92 -10.23 17.90
C PHE A 228 -6.92 -11.54 18.68
N MET A 229 -7.12 -11.43 19.99
CA MET A 229 -7.35 -12.57 20.88
C MET A 229 -8.85 -12.71 21.13
N ASP A 230 -9.44 -13.86 20.80
CA ASP A 230 -10.86 -14.12 21.06
C ASP A 230 -11.15 -14.37 22.55
N LYS A 231 -12.43 -14.57 22.93
CA LYS A 231 -12.84 -14.91 24.31
C LYS A 231 -12.08 -16.07 24.95
N ASN A 232 -11.58 -17.00 24.15
CA ASN A 232 -10.86 -18.19 24.60
C ASN A 232 -9.34 -17.99 24.58
N GLN A 233 -8.86 -16.74 24.45
CA GLN A 233 -7.45 -16.40 24.25
C GLN A 233 -6.82 -17.13 23.06
N GLN A 234 -7.60 -17.39 22.00
CA GLN A 234 -7.06 -17.93 20.76
C GLN A 234 -6.69 -16.78 19.84
N PHE A 235 -5.51 -16.87 19.23
CA PHE A 235 -5.05 -15.93 18.22
C PHE A 235 -5.91 -16.06 16.95
N ARG A 236 -6.44 -14.94 16.48
CA ARG A 236 -7.25 -14.84 15.25
C ARG A 236 -6.55 -13.92 14.26
N LEU A 237 -6.18 -14.49 13.12
CA LEU A 237 -5.51 -13.79 12.02
C LEU A 237 -6.53 -13.17 11.05
N LEU A 238 -6.28 -11.93 10.67
CA LEU A 238 -6.99 -11.20 9.62
C LEU A 238 -5.96 -10.72 8.59
N ASP A 239 -5.71 -11.54 7.57
CA ASP A 239 -4.64 -11.35 6.60
C ASP A 239 -5.13 -10.74 5.26
N GLY A 240 -4.26 -10.72 4.24
CA GLY A 240 -4.55 -10.21 2.89
C GLY A 240 -5.90 -10.60 2.30
N ASP A 241 -6.29 -11.87 2.44
CA ASP A 241 -7.57 -12.35 1.93
C ASP A 241 -8.76 -11.70 2.64
N ARG A 242 -8.61 -11.41 3.94
CA ARG A 242 -9.64 -10.73 4.74
C ARG A 242 -9.81 -9.28 4.33
N PHE A 243 -8.73 -8.58 3.98
CA PHE A 243 -8.82 -7.23 3.39
C PHE A 243 -9.54 -7.26 2.05
N SER A 244 -9.21 -8.22 1.17
CA SER A 244 -9.89 -8.38 -0.11
C SER A 244 -11.40 -8.54 0.04
N VAL A 245 -11.83 -9.40 0.97
CA VAL A 245 -13.26 -9.60 1.27
C VAL A 245 -13.91 -8.33 1.84
N LEU A 246 -13.25 -7.66 2.79
CA LEU A 246 -13.77 -6.46 3.43
C LEU A 246 -13.97 -5.33 2.41
N PHE A 247 -12.95 -5.05 1.60
CA PHE A 247 -12.96 -3.96 0.63
C PHE A 247 -13.92 -4.25 -0.52
N ALA A 248 -13.96 -5.50 -1.02
CA ALA A 248 -14.93 -5.90 -2.04
C ALA A 248 -16.38 -5.79 -1.51
N SER A 249 -16.60 -6.08 -0.23
CA SER A 249 -17.93 -5.98 0.39
C SER A 249 -18.37 -4.52 0.48
N PHE A 250 -17.50 -3.65 1.01
CA PHE A 250 -17.77 -2.20 1.08
C PHE A 250 -18.07 -1.61 -0.30
N LEU A 251 -17.21 -1.85 -1.29
CA LEU A 251 -17.38 -1.31 -2.63
C LEU A 251 -18.64 -1.84 -3.30
N SER A 252 -18.96 -3.12 -3.16
CA SER A 252 -20.19 -3.71 -3.69
C SER A 252 -21.44 -3.07 -3.07
N ILE A 253 -21.45 -2.85 -1.75
CA ILE A 253 -22.55 -2.19 -1.05
C ILE A 253 -22.71 -0.74 -1.55
N LYS A 254 -21.62 0.03 -1.58
CA LYS A 254 -21.67 1.44 -2.00
C LYS A 254 -22.01 1.62 -3.47
N LEU A 255 -21.55 0.75 -4.36
CA LEU A 255 -21.96 0.75 -5.76
C LEU A 255 -23.46 0.45 -5.93
N ASN A 256 -24.02 -0.46 -5.13
CA ASN A 256 -25.46 -0.74 -5.14
C ASN A 256 -26.28 0.45 -4.63
N GLU A 257 -25.85 1.06 -3.52
CA GLU A 257 -26.45 2.28 -2.98
C GLU A 257 -26.38 3.45 -3.99
N ALA A 258 -25.27 3.55 -4.71
CA ALA A 258 -25.07 4.55 -5.76
C ALA A 258 -25.71 4.17 -7.10
N LYS A 259 -26.40 3.03 -7.25
CA LYS A 259 -26.95 2.57 -8.54
C LYS A 259 -25.91 2.54 -9.68
N LEU A 260 -24.70 2.06 -9.38
CA LEU A 260 -23.60 1.90 -10.34
C LEU A 260 -23.12 0.45 -10.46
N PHE A 261 -23.60 -0.46 -9.60
CA PHE A 261 -23.08 -1.83 -9.50
C PHE A 261 -23.12 -2.60 -10.83
N ASP A 262 -24.22 -2.49 -11.58
CA ASP A 262 -24.39 -3.21 -12.85
C ASP A 262 -23.51 -2.66 -14.00
N ASP A 263 -23.02 -1.43 -13.87
CA ASP A 263 -22.19 -0.74 -14.86
C ASP A 263 -20.69 -0.79 -14.54
N VAL A 264 -20.29 -1.47 -13.46
CA VAL A 264 -18.92 -1.49 -12.95
C VAL A 264 -18.43 -2.92 -12.81
N LYS A 265 -17.33 -3.23 -13.50
CA LYS A 265 -16.69 -4.55 -13.44
C LYS A 265 -15.74 -4.63 -12.25
N ILE A 266 -16.20 -5.19 -11.12
CA ILE A 266 -15.36 -5.50 -9.96
C ILE A 266 -14.70 -6.88 -10.10
N GLY A 267 -13.45 -7.02 -9.66
CA GLY A 267 -12.75 -8.30 -9.59
C GLY A 267 -11.79 -8.37 -8.41
N VAL A 268 -11.65 -9.57 -7.85
CA VAL A 268 -10.65 -9.87 -6.82
C VAL A 268 -9.55 -10.76 -7.40
N ILE A 269 -8.29 -10.40 -7.18
CA ILE A 269 -7.12 -11.09 -7.71
C ILE A 269 -6.37 -11.69 -6.53
N GLN A 270 -6.20 -13.00 -6.56
CA GLN A 270 -5.53 -13.77 -5.52
C GLN A 270 -4.36 -14.56 -6.09
N THR A 271 -3.51 -15.08 -5.22
CA THR A 271 -2.51 -16.09 -5.56
C THR A 271 -2.92 -17.45 -5.03
N ALA A 272 -2.16 -18.49 -5.36
CA ALA A 272 -2.40 -19.83 -4.84
C ALA A 272 -2.23 -19.95 -3.30
N TYR A 273 -1.65 -18.94 -2.64
CA TYR A 273 -1.54 -18.90 -1.17
C TYR A 273 -2.85 -18.49 -0.47
N ALA A 274 -3.84 -18.00 -1.22
CA ALA A 274 -5.11 -17.62 -0.66
C ALA A 274 -5.85 -18.82 -0.06
N ASN A 275 -6.52 -18.61 1.07
CA ASN A 275 -7.36 -19.64 1.67
C ASN A 275 -8.54 -19.96 0.73
N GLY A 276 -8.74 -21.23 0.36
CA GLY A 276 -9.86 -21.60 -0.54
C GLY A 276 -11.25 -21.16 -0.05
N SER A 277 -11.41 -20.93 1.25
CA SER A 277 -12.66 -20.40 1.83
C SER A 277 -12.88 -18.93 1.48
N SER A 278 -11.83 -18.12 1.37
CA SER A 278 -11.94 -16.72 0.94
C SER A 278 -12.39 -16.66 -0.52
N THR A 279 -11.76 -17.43 -1.40
CA THR A 279 -12.18 -17.57 -2.81
C THR A 279 -13.63 -18.04 -2.92
N ASN A 280 -14.00 -19.08 -2.16
CA ASN A 280 -15.37 -19.60 -2.15
C ASN A 280 -16.38 -18.55 -1.68
N TYR A 281 -16.06 -17.77 -0.64
CA TYR A 281 -16.92 -16.71 -0.13
C TYR A 281 -17.13 -15.59 -1.17
N ILE A 282 -16.04 -15.11 -1.81
CA ILE A 282 -16.10 -14.04 -2.82
C ILE A 282 -16.95 -14.48 -4.02
N VAL A 283 -16.70 -15.69 -4.55
CA VAL A 283 -17.41 -16.20 -5.73
C VAL A 283 -18.87 -16.53 -5.40
N ASN A 284 -19.10 -17.30 -4.32
CA ASN A 284 -20.41 -17.90 -4.09
C ASN A 284 -21.34 -17.04 -3.22
N THR A 285 -20.80 -16.23 -2.31
CA THR A 285 -21.59 -15.32 -1.47
C THR A 285 -21.68 -13.94 -2.07
N MET A 286 -20.53 -13.31 -2.36
CA MET A 286 -20.48 -11.93 -2.86
C MET A 286 -20.80 -11.81 -4.35
N LYS A 287 -20.73 -12.91 -5.10
CA LYS A 287 -20.92 -12.97 -6.55
C LYS A 287 -19.93 -12.09 -7.33
N VAL A 288 -18.72 -11.94 -6.80
CA VAL A 288 -17.63 -11.18 -7.43
C VAL A 288 -16.68 -12.17 -8.12
N PRO A 289 -16.24 -11.92 -9.36
CA PRO A 289 -15.28 -12.78 -10.05
C PRO A 289 -13.92 -12.77 -9.36
N VAL A 290 -13.28 -13.94 -9.29
CA VAL A 290 -11.93 -14.11 -8.76
C VAL A 290 -10.99 -14.60 -9.86
N ALA A 291 -9.81 -13.99 -9.96
CA ALA A 291 -8.71 -14.50 -10.79
C ALA A 291 -7.55 -14.96 -9.89
N CYS A 292 -6.97 -16.12 -10.21
CA CYS A 292 -5.75 -16.61 -9.56
C CYS A 292 -4.55 -16.39 -10.49
N VAL A 293 -3.48 -15.78 -9.98
CA VAL A 293 -2.26 -15.48 -10.72
C VAL A 293 -1.02 -16.01 -9.97
N PRO A 294 0.16 -16.10 -10.62
CA PRO A 294 1.41 -16.38 -9.92
C PRO A 294 1.69 -15.36 -8.81
N THR A 295 2.47 -15.78 -7.80
CA THR A 295 2.91 -14.94 -6.69
C THR A 295 3.74 -13.76 -7.17
N GLY A 296 3.60 -12.62 -6.50
CA GLY A 296 4.31 -11.39 -6.82
C GLY A 296 3.38 -10.31 -7.35
N VAL A 297 3.41 -9.15 -6.70
CA VAL A 297 2.52 -8.00 -6.91
C VAL A 297 2.39 -7.54 -8.36
N LYS A 298 3.42 -7.75 -9.18
CA LYS A 298 3.38 -7.43 -10.63
C LYS A 298 2.29 -8.22 -11.36
N HIS A 299 2.17 -9.51 -11.09
CA HIS A 299 1.15 -10.36 -11.72
C HIS A 299 -0.25 -10.01 -11.22
N LEU A 300 -0.38 -9.70 -9.93
CA LEU A 300 -1.64 -9.27 -9.34
C LEU A 300 -2.10 -7.93 -9.95
N HIS A 301 -1.21 -6.95 -9.98
CA HIS A 301 -1.47 -5.62 -10.52
C HIS A 301 -1.86 -5.67 -12.00
N HIS A 302 -1.08 -6.38 -12.84
CA HIS A 302 -1.40 -6.52 -14.26
C HIS A 302 -2.78 -7.14 -14.47
N LYS A 303 -3.16 -8.15 -13.67
CA LYS A 303 -4.49 -8.76 -13.78
C LYS A 303 -5.61 -7.87 -13.25
N ALA A 304 -5.31 -7.03 -12.26
CA ALA A 304 -6.27 -6.11 -11.68
C ALA A 304 -6.70 -5.01 -12.68
N LEU A 305 -5.84 -4.66 -13.66
CA LEU A 305 -6.15 -3.69 -14.74
C LEU A 305 -7.26 -4.17 -15.70
N ASP A 306 -7.62 -5.46 -15.70
CA ASP A 306 -8.73 -6.00 -16.50
C ASP A 306 -10.12 -5.58 -15.96
N TYR A 307 -10.17 -4.84 -14.84
CA TYR A 307 -11.39 -4.51 -14.09
C TYR A 307 -11.51 -2.99 -13.88
N ASP A 308 -12.75 -2.52 -13.70
CA ASP A 308 -12.99 -1.13 -13.26
C ASP A 308 -12.56 -0.92 -11.81
N ILE A 309 -12.72 -1.97 -11.00
CA ILE A 309 -12.20 -2.08 -9.65
C ILE A 309 -11.44 -3.40 -9.55
N GLY A 310 -10.11 -3.31 -9.55
CA GLY A 310 -9.24 -4.47 -9.36
C GLY A 310 -8.70 -4.50 -7.94
N ILE A 311 -9.23 -5.40 -7.10
CA ILE A 311 -8.82 -5.58 -5.70
C ILE A 311 -7.81 -6.72 -5.65
N TYR A 312 -6.61 -6.48 -5.13
CA TYR A 312 -5.61 -7.53 -5.06
C TYR A 312 -4.83 -7.49 -3.75
N PHE A 313 -4.79 -8.62 -3.05
CA PHE A 313 -3.96 -8.81 -1.87
C PHE A 313 -3.34 -10.20 -1.90
N GLU A 314 -2.08 -10.28 -1.55
CA GLU A 314 -1.45 -11.53 -1.15
C GLU A 314 -1.74 -11.80 0.32
N ALA A 315 -1.84 -13.08 0.71
CA ALA A 315 -2.12 -13.47 2.09
C ALA A 315 -1.06 -12.98 3.11
N ASN A 316 0.08 -12.47 2.67
CA ASN A 316 1.11 -11.83 3.51
C ASN A 316 0.76 -10.38 3.92
N GLY A 317 -0.34 -9.82 3.41
CA GLY A 317 -0.78 -8.47 3.72
C GLY A 317 -0.35 -7.40 2.72
N HIS A 318 0.41 -7.74 1.67
CA HIS A 318 0.73 -6.81 0.59
C HIS A 318 -0.44 -6.77 -0.41
N GLY A 319 -1.00 -5.60 -0.66
CA GLY A 319 -2.03 -5.45 -1.66
C GLY A 319 -2.60 -4.04 -1.71
N THR A 320 -3.42 -3.77 -2.72
CA THR A 320 -4.15 -2.52 -2.84
C THR A 320 -5.32 -2.70 -3.81
N ILE A 321 -5.96 -1.60 -4.21
CA ILE A 321 -7.05 -1.54 -5.17
C ILE A 321 -6.70 -0.52 -6.24
N ILE A 322 -6.91 -0.91 -7.49
CA ILE A 322 -6.80 0.01 -8.64
C ILE A 322 -8.18 0.30 -9.22
N PHE A 323 -8.36 1.53 -9.69
CA PHE A 323 -9.63 2.05 -10.17
C PHE A 323 -9.47 2.62 -11.58
N SER A 324 -10.30 2.18 -12.52
CA SER A 324 -10.28 2.69 -13.90
C SER A 324 -10.69 4.16 -13.97
N ASP A 325 -10.18 4.88 -14.98
CA ASP A 325 -10.59 6.27 -15.23
C ASP A 325 -12.07 6.38 -15.62
N ASP A 326 -12.62 5.33 -16.27
CA ASP A 326 -14.05 5.23 -16.58
C ASP A 326 -14.89 5.18 -15.29
N LEU A 327 -14.50 4.37 -14.31
CA LEU A 327 -15.15 4.37 -13.00
C LEU A 327 -15.08 5.72 -12.30
N LYS A 328 -13.89 6.34 -12.24
CA LYS A 328 -13.72 7.68 -11.63
C LYS A 328 -14.63 8.72 -12.29
N SER A 329 -14.77 8.64 -13.61
CA SER A 329 -15.68 9.49 -14.39
C SER A 329 -17.16 9.22 -14.07
N LYS A 330 -17.57 7.94 -14.01
CA LYS A 330 -18.93 7.53 -13.61
C LYS A 330 -19.29 8.01 -12.22
N ILE A 331 -18.39 7.88 -11.25
CA ILE A 331 -18.58 8.36 -9.88
C ILE A 331 -18.77 9.88 -9.86
N LYS A 332 -17.94 10.62 -10.58
CA LYS A 332 -18.06 12.09 -10.68
C LYS A 332 -19.43 12.50 -11.25
N LEU A 333 -19.82 11.89 -12.37
CA LEU A 333 -21.13 12.14 -12.99
C LEU A 333 -22.28 11.79 -12.03
N ALA A 334 -22.17 10.68 -11.29
CA ALA A 334 -23.17 10.28 -10.31
C ALA A 334 -23.31 11.27 -9.16
N ILE A 335 -22.21 11.90 -8.70
CA ILE A 335 -22.23 12.93 -7.65
C ILE A 335 -22.91 14.21 -8.14
N ASP A 336 -22.64 14.61 -9.38
CA ASP A 336 -23.09 15.88 -9.95
C ASP A 336 -24.52 15.82 -10.55
N ASP A 337 -25.10 14.63 -10.75
CA ASP A 337 -26.41 14.44 -11.36
C ASP A 337 -27.57 14.87 -10.43
N PRO A 338 -28.33 15.94 -10.76
CA PRO A 338 -29.43 16.43 -9.94
C PRO A 338 -30.65 15.49 -9.93
N ASN A 339 -30.72 14.49 -10.83
CA ASN A 339 -31.83 13.54 -10.88
C ASN A 339 -31.65 12.37 -9.91
N ARG A 340 -30.44 12.17 -9.37
CA ARG A 340 -30.15 11.15 -8.36
C ARG A 340 -30.57 11.61 -6.97
N THR A 341 -30.92 10.66 -6.11
CA THR A 341 -31.28 10.97 -4.73
C THR A 341 -30.08 11.50 -3.94
N MET A 342 -30.32 12.06 -2.75
CA MET A 342 -29.22 12.50 -1.89
C MET A 342 -28.37 11.31 -1.43
N GLU A 343 -29.01 10.19 -1.17
CA GLU A 343 -28.38 8.95 -0.71
C GLU A 343 -27.49 8.32 -1.81
N GLU A 344 -27.97 8.31 -3.06
CA GLU A 344 -27.20 7.81 -4.21
C GLU A 344 -25.93 8.65 -4.45
N ARG A 345 -26.07 9.97 -4.38
CA ARG A 345 -24.94 10.91 -4.50
C ARG A 345 -23.98 10.80 -3.33
N LEU A 346 -24.48 10.62 -2.12
CA LEU A 346 -23.67 10.40 -0.92
C LEU A 346 -22.86 9.10 -1.04
N ALA A 347 -23.48 8.00 -1.48
CA ALA A 347 -22.78 6.74 -1.69
C ALA A 347 -21.67 6.87 -2.75
N ALA A 348 -21.94 7.54 -3.88
CA ALA A 348 -20.92 7.83 -4.88
C ALA A 348 -19.76 8.68 -4.29
N ASN A 349 -20.08 9.69 -3.48
CA ASN A 349 -19.08 10.52 -2.83
C ASN A 349 -18.25 9.76 -1.77
N GLN A 350 -18.85 8.80 -1.07
CA GLN A 350 -18.15 7.88 -0.17
C GLN A 350 -17.15 7.00 -0.93
N ILE A 351 -17.51 6.49 -2.11
CA ILE A 351 -16.57 5.76 -2.98
C ILE A 351 -15.43 6.68 -3.41
N ARG A 352 -15.72 7.92 -3.84
CA ARG A 352 -14.69 8.90 -4.21
C ARG A 352 -13.72 9.19 -3.07
N ALA A 353 -14.22 9.34 -1.84
CA ALA A 353 -13.37 9.55 -0.67
C ALA A 353 -12.51 8.29 -0.38
N PHE A 354 -13.09 7.09 -0.46
CA PHE A 354 -12.37 5.84 -0.31
C PHE A 354 -11.24 5.68 -1.34
N ILE A 355 -11.49 5.98 -2.62
CA ILE A 355 -10.46 5.96 -3.69
C ILE A 355 -9.27 6.86 -3.32
N ASN A 356 -9.51 8.00 -2.66
CA ASN A 356 -8.45 8.91 -2.25
C ASN A 356 -7.68 8.46 -0.99
N ILE A 357 -8.22 7.52 -0.22
CA ILE A 357 -7.49 6.86 0.88
C ILE A 357 -6.57 5.78 0.29
N ILE A 358 -7.05 5.01 -0.68
CA ILE A 358 -6.28 3.90 -1.24
C ILE A 358 -5.09 4.40 -2.07
N ASN A 359 -3.92 3.80 -1.83
CA ASN A 359 -2.75 4.00 -2.65
C ASN A 359 -2.79 3.07 -3.87
N GLU A 360 -3.18 3.59 -5.04
CA GLU A 360 -3.34 2.80 -6.26
C GLU A 360 -1.99 2.42 -6.92
N THR A 361 -0.85 2.86 -6.38
CA THR A 361 0.49 2.62 -6.99
C THR A 361 1.12 1.31 -6.52
N VAL A 362 1.02 1.02 -5.22
CA VAL A 362 1.62 -0.13 -4.56
C VAL A 362 0.85 -0.41 -3.26
N GLY A 363 1.01 -1.60 -2.69
CA GLY A 363 0.44 -1.89 -1.37
C GLY A 363 1.00 -0.95 -0.31
N ASP A 364 0.10 -0.40 0.51
CA ASP A 364 0.40 0.68 1.45
C ASP A 364 -0.26 0.40 2.78
N ALA A 365 0.54 -0.05 3.74
CA ALA A 365 0.04 -0.49 5.03
C ALA A 365 -0.65 0.62 5.83
N ILE A 366 -0.25 1.88 5.61
CA ILE A 366 -0.86 3.03 6.30
C ILE A 366 -2.20 3.38 5.64
N ALA A 367 -2.26 3.41 4.31
CA ALA A 367 -3.50 3.61 3.58
C ALA A 367 -4.52 2.50 3.88
N ASP A 368 -4.08 1.24 3.84
CA ASP A 368 -4.92 0.06 4.11
C ASP A 368 -5.43 0.05 5.56
N LEU A 369 -4.63 0.51 6.52
CA LEU A 369 -5.05 0.67 7.92
C LEU A 369 -6.20 1.69 8.02
N LEU A 370 -6.02 2.88 7.43
CA LEU A 370 -7.06 3.92 7.45
C LEU A 370 -8.33 3.46 6.75
N ALA A 371 -8.20 2.81 5.59
CA ALA A 371 -9.28 2.22 4.83
C ALA A 371 -10.03 1.14 5.63
N THR A 372 -9.30 0.27 6.33
CA THR A 372 -9.89 -0.79 7.16
C THR A 372 -10.68 -0.21 8.32
N GLU A 373 -10.10 0.74 9.07
CA GLU A 373 -10.76 1.33 10.24
C GLU A 373 -12.05 2.07 9.89
N VAL A 374 -12.06 2.83 8.80
CA VAL A 374 -13.28 3.52 8.36
C VAL A 374 -14.33 2.54 7.82
N ILE A 375 -13.94 1.50 7.10
CA ILE A 375 -14.90 0.51 6.57
C ILE A 375 -15.53 -0.30 7.70
N LEU A 376 -14.76 -0.78 8.68
CA LEU A 376 -15.30 -1.50 9.83
C LEU A 376 -16.37 -0.65 10.55
N SER A 377 -16.13 0.66 10.67
CA SER A 377 -17.11 1.60 11.23
C SER A 377 -18.37 1.72 10.39
N ILE A 378 -18.23 1.94 9.07
CA ILE A 378 -19.35 2.09 8.13
C ILE A 378 -20.21 0.83 8.06
N LEU A 379 -19.59 -0.34 8.06
CA LEU A 379 -20.28 -1.62 8.00
C LEU A 379 -20.77 -2.12 9.38
N HIS A 380 -20.49 -1.36 10.44
CA HIS A 380 -20.79 -1.73 11.83
C HIS A 380 -20.23 -3.11 12.22
N LEU A 381 -19.02 -3.42 11.75
CA LEU A 381 -18.33 -4.67 12.01
C LEU A 381 -17.30 -4.49 13.12
N ASN A 382 -17.36 -5.37 14.11
CA ASN A 382 -16.23 -5.63 15.00
C ASN A 382 -15.32 -6.71 14.38
N LEU A 383 -14.21 -7.03 15.04
CA LEU A 383 -13.24 -8.00 14.50
C LEU A 383 -13.80 -9.43 14.41
N GLU A 384 -14.72 -9.83 15.30
CA GLU A 384 -15.40 -11.13 15.20
C GLU A 384 -16.37 -11.18 14.02
N GLY A 385 -16.99 -10.05 13.64
CA GLY A 385 -17.86 -9.95 12.47
C GLY A 385 -17.10 -9.87 11.15
N TRP A 386 -15.85 -9.40 11.18
CA TRP A 386 -14.97 -9.42 10.01
C TRP A 386 -14.28 -10.78 9.82
N LEU A 387 -13.92 -11.47 10.90
CA LEU A 387 -13.40 -12.84 10.88
C LEU A 387 -14.45 -13.83 10.35
#